data_AF-A0A5B6UW31-F1
#
_entry.id   AF-A0A5B6UW31-F1
#
_cell.length_a   1.000
_cell.length_b   1.000
_cell.length_c   1.000
_cell.angle_alpha   90.00
_cell.angle_beta   90.00
_cell.angle_gamma   90.00
#
_symmetry.space_group_name_H-M   'P 1'
#
loop_
_entity.id
_entity.type
_entity.pdbx_description
1 polymer ?
#
loop_
_entity_poly.entity_id
_entity_poly.type
_entity_poly.pdbx_seq_one_letter_code
_entity_poly.pdbx_strand_id
1 'polypeptide(L)'
;MSGCIKAVCFYMVFVMNWCKPAVSFSVVDSLPGFTAPLPFKLETGYTEVDDLEFFYYFIESERSPAEDPLLLWLTGGLAALVFLGFSLK
;
A
#
# COMPACT_ATOMS: atom_id res chain seq x y z
N MET A 1 26.94 -30.79 -20.64
CA MET A 1 26.32 -29.47 -20.91
C MET A 1 24.84 -29.36 -20.50
N SER A 2 24.05 -30.43 -20.45
CA SER A 2 22.60 -30.36 -20.14
C SER A 2 22.24 -30.08 -18.66
N GLY A 3 23.05 -30.52 -17.69
CA GLY A 3 22.78 -30.32 -16.25
C GLY A 3 22.99 -28.89 -15.76
N CYS A 4 23.96 -28.17 -16.32
CA CYS A 4 24.24 -26.78 -15.96
C CYS A 4 23.06 -25.87 -16.29
N ILE A 5 22.38 -26.14 -17.41
CA ILE A 5 21.20 -25.39 -17.85
C ILE A 5 20.04 -25.58 -16.86
N LYS A 6 19.80 -26.79 -16.37
CA LYS A 6 18.73 -27.06 -15.39
C LYS A 6 18.99 -26.39 -14.04
N ALA A 7 20.25 -26.34 -13.61
CA ALA A 7 20.64 -25.68 -12.36
C ALA A 7 20.48 -24.15 -12.43
N VAL A 8 20.82 -23.54 -13.58
CA VAL A 8 20.64 -22.10 -13.81
C VAL A 8 19.16 -21.74 -13.80
N CYS A 9 18.30 -22.54 -14.45
CA CYS A 9 16.86 -22.31 -14.45
C CYS A 9 16.24 -22.43 -13.05
N PHE A 10 16.67 -23.40 -12.25
CA PHE A 10 16.19 -23.54 -10.86
C PHE A 10 16.61 -22.35 -9.98
N TYR A 11 17.85 -21.88 -10.13
CA TYR A 11 18.36 -20.72 -9.39
C TYR A 11 17.61 -19.44 -9.73
N MET A 12 17.28 -19.24 -11.00
CA MET A 12 16.51 -18.06 -11.46
C MET A 12 15.09 -18.03 -10.90
N VAL A 13 14.40 -19.18 -10.86
CA VAL A 13 13.05 -19.31 -10.28
C VAL A 13 13.06 -19.07 -8.76
N PHE A 14 14.15 -19.45 -8.09
CA PHE A 14 14.35 -19.22 -6.66
C PHE A 14 14.58 -17.74 -6.32
N VAL A 15 15.28 -16.99 -7.18
CA VAL A 15 15.49 -15.54 -7.03
C VAL A 15 14.19 -14.75 -7.22
N MET A 16 13.34 -15.14 -8.17
CA MET A 16 12.06 -14.46 -8.41
C MET A 16 11.03 -14.67 -7.29
N ASN A 17 11.10 -15.78 -6.54
CA ASN A 17 10.27 -16.00 -5.34
C ASN A 17 10.73 -15.12 -4.15
N TRP A 18 11.89 -14.47 -4.27
CA TRP A 18 12.53 -13.67 -3.22
C TRP A 18 12.35 -12.16 -3.39
N CYS A 19 11.88 -11.69 -4.55
CA CYS A 19 11.59 -10.28 -4.77
C CYS A 19 10.21 -9.94 -4.18
N LYS A 20 10.19 -9.40 -2.96
CA LYS A 20 8.98 -8.78 -2.39
C LYS A 20 8.85 -7.37 -2.97
N PRO A 21 7.63 -6.84 -3.16
CA PRO A 21 7.45 -5.42 -3.47
C PRO A 21 8.09 -4.60 -2.35
N ALA A 22 8.94 -3.65 -2.72
CA ALA A 22 9.54 -2.72 -1.78
C ALA A 22 8.46 -1.69 -1.37
N VAL A 23 7.72 -1.98 -0.30
CA VAL A 23 6.76 -1.02 0.26
C VAL A 23 7.53 -0.06 1.16
N SER A 24 7.58 1.21 0.76
CA SER A 24 8.20 2.27 1.55
C SER A 24 7.11 3.11 2.21
N PHE A 25 7.04 3.07 3.55
CA PHE A 25 6.07 3.84 4.32
C PHE A 25 6.75 4.65 5.43
N SER A 26 6.11 5.75 5.84
CA SER A 26 6.51 6.61 6.94
C SER A 26 5.28 7.04 7.74
N VAL A 27 5.38 7.01 9.06
CA VAL A 27 4.39 7.64 9.94
C VAL A 27 4.65 9.14 9.95
N VAL A 28 3.58 9.94 9.91
CA VAL A 28 3.63 11.40 9.93
C VAL A 28 3.13 11.89 11.27
N ASP A 29 4.00 12.54 12.04
CA ASP A 29 3.66 13.08 13.38
C ASP A 29 3.26 14.55 13.37
N SER A 30 3.66 15.30 12.34
CA SER A 30 3.34 16.73 12.21
C SER A 30 3.11 17.12 10.75
N LEU A 31 2.16 18.03 10.53
CA LEU A 31 1.84 18.57 9.21
C LEU A 31 2.18 20.06 9.15
N PRO A 32 2.75 20.56 8.04
CA PRO A 32 2.96 21.99 7.85
C PRO A 32 1.63 22.74 8.01
N GLY A 33 1.61 23.76 8.86
CA GLY A 33 0.39 24.53 9.17
C GLY A 33 -0.48 23.94 10.30
N PHE A 34 -0.11 22.78 10.85
CA PHE A 34 -0.75 22.19 12.02
C PHE A 34 0.23 22.17 13.20
N THR A 35 0.05 23.10 14.15
CA THR A 35 1.00 23.33 15.25
C THR A 35 0.84 22.35 16.41
N ALA A 36 -0.32 21.68 16.51
CA ALA A 36 -0.60 20.69 17.56
C ALA A 36 -0.18 19.27 17.12
N PRO A 37 -0.05 18.31 18.06
CA PRO A 37 0.07 16.90 17.70
C PRO A 37 -1.16 16.43 16.92
N LEU A 38 -0.96 15.61 15.89
CA LEU A 38 -2.06 15.08 15.09
C LEU A 38 -3.00 14.23 15.97
N PRO A 39 -4.33 14.44 15.88
CA PRO A 39 -5.29 13.70 16.70
C PRO A 39 -5.51 12.25 16.22
N PHE A 40 -4.99 11.91 15.05
CA PHE A 40 -5.09 10.60 14.42
C PHE A 40 -3.72 10.15 13.93
N LYS A 41 -3.56 8.84 13.75
CA LYS A 41 -2.35 8.27 13.14
C LYS A 41 -2.43 8.38 11.62
N LEU A 42 -1.47 9.11 11.05
CA LEU A 42 -1.33 9.26 9.61
C LEU A 42 -0.08 8.52 9.14
N GLU A 43 -0.25 7.63 8.18
CA GLU A 43 0.84 6.95 7.49
C GLU A 43 0.82 7.33 6.01
N THR A 44 1.98 7.63 5.44
CA THR A 44 2.14 7.91 4.01
C THR A 44 3.19 7.00 3.42
N GLY A 45 3.07 6.69 2.15
CA GLY A 45 4.02 5.80 1.52
C GLY A 45 3.83 5.69 0.02
N TYR A 46 4.77 4.97 -0.58
CA TYR A 46 4.74 4.59 -1.98
C TYR A 46 4.59 3.07 -2.06
N THR A 47 3.68 2.63 -2.94
CA THR A 47 3.51 1.22 -3.27
C THR A 47 3.57 1.04 -4.78
N GLU A 48 4.26 0.00 -5.21
CA GLU A 48 4.35 -0.36 -6.62
C GLU A 48 3.23 -1.33 -6.98
N VAL A 49 2.48 -1.03 -8.04
CA VAL A 49 1.46 -1.92 -8.63
C VAL A 49 1.60 -1.83 -10.15
N ASP A 50 1.88 -2.96 -10.79
CA ASP A 50 2.07 -3.05 -12.25
C ASP A 50 3.08 -2.03 -12.81
N ASP A 51 4.27 -1.95 -12.20
CA ASP A 51 5.35 -1.00 -12.53
C ASP A 51 4.98 0.49 -12.34
N LEU A 52 3.83 0.79 -11.73
CA LEU A 52 3.39 2.14 -11.37
C LEU A 52 3.55 2.37 -9.87
N GLU A 53 4.12 3.52 -9.51
CA GLU A 53 4.29 3.91 -8.11
C GLU A 53 3.10 4.77 -7.65
N PHE A 54 2.36 4.27 -6.66
CA PHE A 54 1.20 4.93 -6.06
C PHE A 54 1.59 5.55 -4.73
N PHE A 55 1.36 6.85 -4.61
CA PHE A 55 1.44 7.54 -3.32
C PHE A 55 0.10 7.45 -2.59
N TYR A 56 0.12 7.09 -1.31
CA TYR A 56 -1.08 6.95 -0.50
C TYR A 56 -0.99 7.70 0.84
N TYR A 57 -2.18 8.03 1.37
CA TYR A 57 -2.40 8.46 2.74
C TYR A 57 -3.29 7.44 3.42
N PHE A 58 -2.84 6.88 4.54
CA PHE A 58 -3.60 5.98 5.38
C PHE A 58 -3.86 6.65 6.72
N ILE A 59 -5.14 6.82 7.06
CA ILE A 59 -5.58 7.41 8.33
C ILE A 59 -6.27 6.31 9.13
N GLU A 60 -5.74 6.02 10.31
CA GLU A 60 -6.31 5.01 11.20
C GLU A 60 -7.58 5.53 11.89
N SER A 61 -8.58 4.68 12.10
CA SER A 61 -9.82 5.07 12.79
C SER A 61 -9.53 5.50 14.23
N GLU A 62 -10.14 6.59 14.69
CA GLU A 62 -9.97 7.07 16.07
C GLU A 62 -10.75 6.22 17.11
N ARG A 63 -11.69 5.37 16.66
CA ARG A 63 -12.54 4.58 17.56
C ARG A 63 -11.95 3.20 17.85
N SER A 64 -12.08 2.26 16.93
CA SER A 64 -11.60 0.88 17.07
C SER A 64 -10.96 0.44 15.75
N PRO A 65 -9.67 0.73 15.53
CA PRO A 65 -8.98 0.44 14.28
C PRO A 65 -9.08 -1.03 13.82
N ALA A 66 -9.15 -1.95 14.78
CA ALA A 66 -9.21 -3.39 14.50
C ALA A 66 -10.62 -3.88 14.11
N GLU A 67 -11.67 -3.14 14.48
CA GLU A 67 -13.08 -3.54 14.24
C GLU A 67 -13.78 -2.66 13.21
N ASP A 68 -13.30 -1.42 13.02
CA ASP A 68 -13.89 -0.48 12.09
C ASP A 68 -13.52 -0.86 10.63
N PRO A 69 -14.44 -0.66 9.66
CA PRO A 69 -14.22 -1.07 8.28
C PRO A 69 -13.16 -0.20 7.59
N LEU A 70 -12.44 -0.79 6.63
CA LEU A 70 -11.51 -0.07 5.77
C LEU A 70 -12.26 0.70 4.68
N LEU A 71 -12.00 2.00 4.58
CA LEU A 71 -12.52 2.86 3.52
C LEU A 71 -11.40 3.19 2.53
N LEU A 72 -11.55 2.73 1.29
CA LEU A 72 -10.66 3.09 0.19
C LEU A 72 -11.25 4.26 -0.59
N TRP A 73 -10.52 5.38 -0.64
CA TRP A 73 -10.91 6.57 -1.42
C TRP A 73 -10.00 6.70 -2.64
N LEU A 74 -10.55 6.44 -3.83
CA LEU A 74 -9.86 6.66 -5.10
C LEU A 74 -10.46 7.87 -5.78
N THR A 75 -9.67 8.93 -5.94
CA THR A 75 -10.07 10.09 -6.75
C THR A 75 -9.95 9.71 -8.22
N GLY A 76 -11.08 9.51 -8.89
CA GLY A 76 -11.10 9.29 -10.34
C GLY A 76 -10.93 10.59 -11.13
N GLY A 77 -10.20 10.52 -12.25
CA GLY A 77 -10.51 11.30 -13.46
C GLY A 77 -11.59 10.58 -14.27
N LEU A 78 -12.28 11.29 -15.18
CA LEU A 78 -13.50 10.83 -15.86
C LEU A 78 -13.46 9.33 -16.25
N ALA A 79 -14.40 8.57 -15.66
CA ALA A 79 -14.71 7.16 -15.86
C ALA A 79 -13.80 6.12 -15.16
N ALA A 80 -13.83 6.03 -13.82
CA ALA A 80 -13.80 4.75 -13.08
C ALA A 80 -13.88 4.92 -11.56
N LEU A 81 -14.91 4.29 -10.98
CA LEU A 81 -15.00 3.75 -9.61
C LEU A 81 -14.87 4.69 -8.40
N VAL A 82 -16.00 5.32 -8.06
CA VAL A 82 -16.43 5.50 -6.67
C VAL A 82 -17.37 4.33 -6.34
N PHE A 83 -16.83 3.12 -6.11
CA PHE A 83 -17.55 2.11 -5.33
C PHE A 83 -17.34 2.45 -3.85
N LEU A 84 -17.95 3.56 -3.41
CA LEU A 84 -17.95 3.95 -2.01
C LEU A 84 -18.95 3.06 -1.25
N GLY A 85 -18.44 2.26 -0.32
CA GLY A 85 -18.96 2.21 1.04
C GLY A 85 -20.45 1.98 1.27
N PHE A 86 -21.06 0.93 0.69
CA PHE A 86 -22.32 0.41 1.24
C PHE A 86 -22.39 -1.13 1.17
N SER A 87 -21.84 -1.77 2.19
CA SER A 87 -22.44 -3.01 2.69
C SER A 87 -22.32 -3.03 4.21
N LEU A 88 -23.16 -2.20 4.84
CA LEU A 88 -23.54 -2.39 6.23
C LEU A 88 -24.38 -3.67 6.30
N LYS A 89 -24.02 -4.58 7.21
CA LYS A 89 -24.96 -5.55 7.77
C LYS A 89 -25.44 -5.02 9.11
#